data_AF-A0A1G8U9N6-F1
#
_entry.id   AF-A0A1G8U9N6-F1
#
_cell.length_a   1.000
_cell.length_b   1.000
_cell.length_c   1.000
_cell.angle_alpha   90.00
_cell.angle_beta   90.00
_cell.angle_gamma   90.00
#
_symmetry.space_group_name_H-M   'P 1'
#
loop_
_entity.id
_entity.type
_entity.pdbx_description
1 polymer ?
#
loop_
_entity_poly.entity_id
_entity_poly.type
_entity_poly.pdbx_seq_one_letter_code
_entity_poly.pdbx_strand_id
1 'polypeptide(L)'
;MAACVADGLLRRAASQADGRRTVLELTGAGEAERRRFASEQRETFELIATAWTAAERDQFARFPIRYSQDSSNWPSRRTSSDSE
;
A
#
# COMPACT_ATOMS: atom_id res chain seq x y z
N MET A 1 -1.08 -3.99 13.32
CA MET A 1 -2.46 -3.58 13.68
C MET A 1 -2.62 -3.28 15.17
N ALA A 2 -2.30 -4.20 16.10
CA ALA A 2 -2.44 -3.94 17.54
C ALA A 2 -1.63 -2.72 18.02
N ALA A 3 -0.38 -2.58 17.56
CA ALA A 3 0.45 -1.41 17.84
C ALA A 3 -0.22 -0.11 17.38
N CYS A 4 -0.65 -0.01 16.12
CA CYS A 4 -1.32 1.20 15.61
C CYS A 4 -2.61 1.58 16.37
N VAL A 5 -3.30 0.61 16.97
CA VAL A 5 -4.46 0.89 17.85
C VAL A 5 -3.98 1.38 19.22
N ALA A 6 -2.96 0.76 19.79
CA ALA A 6 -2.34 1.19 21.05
C ALA A 6 -1.73 2.61 20.94
N ASP A 7 -1.14 2.93 19.80
CA ASP A 7 -0.55 4.24 19.49
C ASP A 7 -1.61 5.30 19.11
N GLY A 8 -2.90 4.93 19.09
CA GLY A 8 -4.00 5.85 18.80
C GLY A 8 -4.12 6.28 17.33
N LEU A 9 -3.38 5.64 16.41
CA LEU A 9 -3.45 5.91 14.97
C LEU A 9 -4.70 5.29 14.32
N LEU A 10 -5.16 4.15 14.87
CA LEU A 10 -6.37 3.46 14.43
C LEU A 10 -7.35 3.29 15.59
N ARG A 11 -8.64 3.33 15.27
CA ARG A 11 -9.71 2.88 16.18
C ARG A 11 -10.45 1.69 15.61
N ARG A 12 -10.88 0.78 16.48
CA ARG A 12 -11.82 -0.28 16.12
C ARG A 12 -13.24 0.27 16.17
N ALA A 13 -14.05 -0.01 15.17
CA ALA A 13 -15.46 0.33 15.13
C ALA A 13 -16.30 -0.86 14.64
N ALA A 14 -17.56 -0.95 15.06
CA ALA A 14 -18.49 -1.90 14.47
C ALA A 14 -18.85 -1.45 13.06
N SER A 15 -18.88 -2.39 12.10
CA SER A 15 -19.35 -2.07 10.75
C SER A 15 -20.83 -1.69 10.79
N GLN A 16 -21.17 -0.58 10.16
CA GLN A 16 -22.57 -0.17 10.00
C GLN A 16 -23.35 -1.11 9.07
N ALA A 17 -22.67 -1.85 8.19
CA ALA A 17 -23.31 -2.81 7.29
C ALA A 17 -23.56 -4.19 7.95
N ASP A 18 -22.77 -4.57 8.95
CA ASP A 18 -22.93 -5.80 9.74
C ASP A 18 -22.24 -5.65 11.10
N GLY A 19 -23.01 -5.48 12.17
CA GLY A 19 -22.48 -5.23 13.51
C GLY A 19 -21.60 -6.35 14.09
N ARG A 20 -21.61 -7.55 13.49
CA ARG A 20 -20.70 -8.64 13.88
C ARG A 20 -19.29 -8.45 13.33
N ARG A 21 -19.10 -7.52 12.38
CA ARG A 21 -17.80 -7.20 11.79
C ARG A 21 -17.19 -6.00 12.50
N THR A 22 -15.88 -6.10 12.75
CA THR A 22 -15.07 -4.95 13.19
C THR A 22 -14.37 -4.35 11.97
N VAL A 23 -14.44 -3.03 11.84
CA VAL A 23 -13.64 -2.25 10.89
C VAL A 23 -12.57 -1.45 11.63
N LEU A 24 -11.54 -1.05 10.90
CA LEU A 24 -10.52 -0.13 11.38
C LEU A 24 -10.72 1.21 10.70
N GLU A 25 -10.73 2.27 11.49
CA GLU A 25 -10.78 3.64 11.02
C GLU A 25 -9.51 4.37 11.42
N LEU A 26 -8.99 5.21 10.51
CA LEU A 26 -7.93 6.15 10.84
C LEU A 26 -8.48 7.21 11.79
N THR A 27 -7.75 7.48 12.85
CA THR A 27 -8.00 8.67 13.67
C THR A 27 -7.43 9.89 12.97
N GLY A 28 -7.71 11.10 13.49
CA GLY A 28 -7.04 12.32 13.00
C GLY A 28 -5.51 12.23 13.09
N ALA A 29 -4.99 11.61 14.15
CA ALA A 29 -3.55 11.33 14.30
C ALA A 29 -3.06 10.31 13.26
N GLY A 30 -3.83 9.24 13.01
CA GLY A 30 -3.52 8.27 11.97
C GLY A 30 -3.49 8.88 10.57
N GLU A 31 -4.42 9.77 10.25
CA GLU A 31 -4.40 10.48 8.98
C GLU A 31 -3.18 11.41 8.84
N ALA A 32 -2.86 12.15 9.90
CA ALA A 32 -1.69 13.04 9.92
C ALA A 32 -0.40 12.24 9.69
N GLU A 33 -0.27 11.11 10.38
CA GLU A 33 0.90 10.24 10.25
C GLU A 33 1.00 9.60 8.86
N ARG A 34 -0.13 9.16 8.30
CA ARG A 34 -0.19 8.67 6.90
C ARG A 34 0.25 9.75 5.91
N ARG A 35 -0.18 11.01 6.10
CA ARG A 35 0.24 12.13 5.24
C ARG A 35 1.73 12.44 5.39
N ARG A 36 2.24 12.45 6.63
CA ARG A 36 3.68 12.65 6.92
C ARG A 36 4.52 11.61 6.18
N PHE A 37 4.20 10.34 6.36
CA PHE A 37 4.93 9.24 5.71
C PHE A 37 4.84 9.31 4.17
N ALA A 38 3.67 9.64 3.62
CA ALA A 38 3.53 9.82 2.17
C ALA A 38 4.39 10.97 1.63
N SER A 39 4.52 12.07 2.39
CA SER A 39 5.41 13.19 2.06
C SER A 39 6.88 12.77 2.07
N GLU A 40 7.33 12.07 3.11
CA GLU A 40 8.72 11.60 3.25
C GLU A 40 9.11 10.63 2.12
N GLN A 41 8.20 9.72 1.78
CA GLN A 41 8.39 8.79 0.65
C GLN A 41 8.46 9.55 -0.69
N ARG A 42 7.64 10.59 -0.86
CA ARG A 42 7.66 11.43 -2.05
C ARG A 42 8.98 12.19 -2.18
N GLU A 43 9.42 12.84 -1.11
CA GLU A 43 10.68 13.59 -1.08
C GLU A 43 11.88 12.67 -1.36
N THR A 44 11.92 11.50 -0.72
CA THR A 44 12.97 10.50 -0.94
C THR A 44 13.02 10.06 -2.40
N PHE A 45 11.86 9.82 -3.01
CA PHE A 45 11.77 9.47 -4.43
C PHE A 45 12.33 10.58 -5.33
N GLU A 46 11.97 11.83 -5.07
CA GLU A 46 12.45 12.98 -5.85
C GLU A 46 13.97 13.16 -5.73
N LEU A 47 14.53 12.95 -4.53
CA LEU A 47 15.97 12.99 -4.30
C LEU A 47 16.70 11.88 -5.07
N ILE A 48 16.25 10.63 -4.96
CA ILE A 48 16.86 9.49 -5.67
C ILE A 48 16.81 9.70 -7.19
N ALA A 49 15.68 10.19 -7.71
CA ALA A 49 15.46 10.37 -9.13
C ALA A 49 15.92 11.74 -9.66
N THR A 50 16.67 12.53 -8.87
CA THR A 50 17.04 13.91 -9.23
C THR A 50 17.79 13.98 -10.57
N ALA A 51 18.69 13.03 -10.84
CA ALA A 51 19.45 12.98 -12.09
C ALA A 51 18.67 12.42 -13.29
N TRP A 52 17.45 11.91 -13.07
CA TRP A 52 16.66 11.27 -14.11
C TRP A 52 15.88 12.31 -14.92
N THR A 53 15.71 12.04 -16.20
CA THR A 53 14.79 12.74 -17.08
C THR A 53 13.33 12.51 -16.65
N ALA A 54 12.43 13.40 -17.08
CA ALA A 54 11.01 13.24 -16.83
C ALA A 54 10.46 11.91 -17.39
N ALA A 55 10.95 11.46 -18.55
CA ALA A 55 10.54 10.21 -19.16
C ALA A 55 10.94 8.98 -18.33
N GLU A 56 12.15 8.96 -17.78
CA GLU A 56 12.62 7.88 -16.89
C GLU A 56 11.80 7.82 -15.60
N ARG A 57 11.52 8.96 -14.97
CA ARG A 57 10.65 9.04 -13.78
C ARG A 57 9.25 8.51 -14.08
N ASP A 58 8.70 8.88 -15.22
CA ASP A 58 7.37 8.45 -15.68
C ASP A 58 7.30 6.95 -15.94
N GLN A 59 8.30 6.38 -16.61
CA GLN A 59 8.37 4.94 -16.86
C GLN A 59 8.55 4.17 -15.55
N PHE A 60 9.42 4.66 -14.67
CA PHE A 60 9.63 4.06 -13.37
C PHE A 60 8.39 4.12 -12.49
N ALA A 61 7.56 5.17 -12.53
CA ALA A 61 6.31 5.20 -11.79
C ALA A 61 5.29 4.15 -12.29
N ARG A 62 5.33 3.82 -13.59
CA ARG A 62 4.38 2.90 -14.24
C ARG A 62 4.75 1.42 -14.04
N PHE A 63 6.02 1.07 -14.15
CA PHE A 63 6.44 -0.34 -14.18
C PHE A 63 6.20 -1.12 -12.88
N PRO A 64 6.45 -0.58 -11.66
CA PRO A 64 6.12 -1.28 -10.42
C PRO A 64 4.63 -1.57 -10.28
N ILE A 65 3.76 -0.64 -10.71
CA ILE A 65 2.31 -0.84 -10.71
C ILE A 65 1.95 -1.96 -11.67
N ARG A 66 2.45 -1.90 -12.90
CA ARG A 66 2.20 -2.91 -13.91
C ARG A 66 2.70 -4.29 -13.48
N TYR A 67 3.93 -4.35 -12.97
CA TYR A 67 4.54 -5.56 -12.45
C TYR A 67 3.72 -6.16 -11.31
N SER A 68 3.30 -5.35 -10.33
CA SER A 68 2.46 -5.82 -9.22
C SER A 68 1.12 -6.38 -9.69
N GLN A 69 0.49 -5.76 -10.69
CA GLN A 69 -0.75 -6.26 -11.29
C GLN A 69 -0.51 -7.59 -12.01
N ASP A 70 0.53 -7.65 -12.83
CA ASP A 70 0.88 -8.87 -13.58
C ASP A 70 1.29 -10.01 -12.62
N SER A 71 2.01 -9.72 -11.53
CA SER A 71 2.35 -10.69 -10.48
C SER A 71 1.13 -11.14 -9.68
N SER A 72 0.15 -10.27 -9.42
CA SER A 72 -1.09 -10.66 -8.73
C SER A 72 -1.99 -11.52 -9.63
N ASN A 73 -1.96 -11.23 -10.93
CA ASN A 73 -2.68 -11.98 -11.96
C ASN A 73 -1.91 -13.23 -12.41
N TRP A 74 -0.66 -13.40 -11.98
CA TRP A 74 0.14 -14.60 -12.22
C TRP A 74 -0.44 -15.72 -11.34
N PRO A 75 -1.23 -16.65 -11.90
CA PRO A 75 -1.70 -17.78 -11.12
C PRO A 75 -0.50 -18.68 -10.85
N SER A 76 -0.57 -19.48 -9.79
CA SER A 76 0.24 -20.67 -9.59
C SER A 76 0.12 -21.63 -10.79
N ARG A 77 0.71 -21.31 -11.96
CA ARG A 77 0.78 -22.11 -13.19
C ARG A 77 1.52 -23.45 -13.00
N ARG A 78 1.78 -23.83 -11.75
CA ARG A 78 2.54 -24.99 -11.33
C ARG A 78 1.73 -26.03 -10.57
N THR A 79 0.52 -25.74 -10.07
CA THR A 79 -0.25 -26.78 -9.35
C THR A 79 -0.98 -27.75 -10.28
N SER A 80 -0.85 -27.59 -11.60
CA SER A 80 -1.47 -28.48 -12.60
C SER A 80 -0.47 -29.20 -13.51
N SER A 81 0.84 -28.97 -13.38
CA SER A 81 1.87 -29.70 -14.14
C SER A 81 2.65 -30.73 -13.32
N ASP A 82 2.31 -30.89 -12.03
CA ASP A 82 2.93 -31.89 -11.12
C ASP A 82 1.99 -33.10 -10.87
N SER A 83 0.98 -33.30 -11.73
CA SER A 83 0.13 -34.50 -11.74
C SER A 83 0.20 -35.17 -13.12
N GLU A 84 1.36 -35.73 -13.45
CA GLU A 84 1.51 -36.76 -14.50
C GLU A 84 2.41 -37.88 -14.00
#